data_AF-A0A381TXB1-F1
#
_entry.id   AF-A0A381TXB1-F1
#
_cell.length_a   1.000
_cell.length_b   1.000
_cell.length_c   1.000
_cell.angle_alpha   90.00
_cell.angle_beta   90.00
_cell.angle_gamma   90.00
#
_symmetry.space_group_name_H-M   'P 1'
#
loop_
_entity.id
_entity.type
_entity.pdbx_description
1 polymer ?
#
loop_
_entity_poly.entity_id
_entity_poly.type
_entity_poly.pdbx_seq_one_letter_code
_entity_poly.pdbx_strand_id
1 'polypeptide(L)'
;RLLRYNIGEISETIRVPILANRYVGSIMAVLTIGMFAFYQVQGPTGPEAAGKVLWTLFGTTNQLMAGLALLAVTLYLLRRGKSIVYTGVPMAFMLISTLVAMAYALRGFWADQSWLLLIVGGTLFVIGIWLSLEAFAAVRRYRSEPVVESLDVQFDEEPV
;
A
#
# COMPACT_ATOMS: atom_id res chain seq x y z
N ARG A 1 -10.78 2.86 -19.34
CA ARG A 1 -11.11 1.43 -19.65
C ARG A 1 -11.40 0.63 -18.38
N LEU A 2 -10.52 0.64 -17.37
CA LEU A 2 -10.74 -0.04 -16.08
C LEU A 2 -11.99 0.45 -15.33
N LEU A 3 -12.19 1.77 -15.24
CA LEU A 3 -13.37 2.33 -14.56
C LEU A 3 -14.69 1.90 -15.21
N ARG A 4 -14.74 1.79 -16.54
CA ARG A 4 -15.91 1.27 -17.27
C ARG A 4 -16.22 -0.18 -16.87
N TYR A 5 -15.20 -1.02 -16.70
CA TYR A 5 -15.41 -2.40 -16.27
C TYR A 5 -15.90 -2.47 -14.82
N ASN A 6 -15.33 -1.65 -13.91
CA ASN A 6 -15.85 -1.53 -12.54
C ASN A 6 -17.31 -1.08 -12.52
N ILE A 7 -17.68 -0.08 -13.34
CA ILE A 7 -19.08 0.36 -13.48
C ILE A 7 -19.95 -0.77 -14.02
N GLY A 8 -19.45 -1.57 -14.97
CA GLY A 8 -20.13 -2.76 -15.48
C GLY A 8 -20.41 -3.79 -14.38
N GLU A 9 -19.39 -4.18 -13.62
CA GLU A 9 -19.52 -5.15 -12.51
C GLU A 9 -20.47 -4.66 -11.41
N ILE A 10 -20.37 -3.38 -11.04
CA ILE A 10 -21.28 -2.75 -10.08
C ILE A 10 -22.71 -2.73 -10.63
N SER A 11 -22.89 -2.47 -11.94
CA SER A 11 -24.21 -2.45 -12.57
C SER A 11 -24.88 -3.82 -12.60
N GLU A 12 -24.10 -4.89 -12.78
CA GLU A 12 -24.58 -6.28 -12.71
C GLU A 12 -24.98 -6.64 -11.28
N THR A 13 -24.20 -6.18 -10.29
CA THR A 13 -24.49 -6.40 -8.86
C THR A 13 -25.75 -5.66 -8.40
N ILE A 14 -25.96 -4.43 -8.87
CA ILE A 14 -27.10 -3.57 -8.49
C ILE A 14 -28.32 -3.79 -9.44
N ARG A 15 -28.20 -4.68 -10.44
CA ARG A 15 -29.21 -4.98 -11.46
C ARG A 15 -29.75 -3.76 -12.23
N VAL A 16 -28.86 -2.85 -12.61
CA VAL A 16 -29.21 -1.68 -13.45
C VAL A 16 -28.60 -1.82 -14.84
N PRO A 17 -29.28 -2.49 -15.80
CA PRO A 17 -28.69 -2.92 -17.08
C PRO A 17 -28.30 -1.76 -18.01
N ILE A 18 -28.81 -0.56 -17.77
CA ILE A 18 -28.48 0.64 -18.55
C ILE A 18 -26.99 1.01 -18.39
N LEU A 19 -26.40 0.78 -17.21
CA LEU A 19 -24.99 1.07 -16.94
C LEU A 19 -24.04 0.01 -17.53
N ALA A 20 -24.53 -1.18 -17.87
CA ALA A 20 -23.76 -2.24 -18.53
C ALA A 20 -23.51 -1.95 -20.03
N ASN A 21 -24.27 -1.02 -20.64
CA ASN A 21 -24.06 -0.64 -22.03
C ASN A 21 -22.69 0.01 -22.22
N ARG A 22 -21.89 -0.52 -23.15
CA ARG A 22 -20.53 -0.05 -23.48
C ARG A 22 -20.44 1.46 -23.66
N TYR A 23 -21.41 2.09 -24.31
CA TYR A 23 -21.37 3.53 -24.59
C TYR A 23 -21.73 4.35 -23.34
N VAL A 24 -22.80 3.98 -22.64
CA VAL A 24 -23.25 4.65 -21.40
C VAL A 24 -22.20 4.51 -20.31
N GLY A 25 -21.67 3.31 -20.07
CA GLY A 25 -20.61 3.07 -19.10
C GLY A 25 -19.29 3.79 -19.45
N SER A 26 -18.99 3.98 -20.74
CA SER A 26 -17.81 4.75 -21.16
C SER A 26 -17.99 6.25 -20.92
N ILE A 27 -19.16 6.80 -21.25
CA ILE A 27 -19.49 8.21 -21.02
C ILE A 27 -19.47 8.50 -19.52
N MET A 28 -20.13 7.67 -18.71
CA MET A 28 -20.12 7.79 -17.25
C MET A 28 -18.70 7.72 -16.70
N ALA A 29 -17.88 6.76 -17.15
CA ALA A 29 -16.49 6.66 -16.73
C ALA A 29 -15.67 7.92 -17.07
N VAL A 30 -15.85 8.48 -18.28
CA VAL A 30 -15.17 9.71 -18.71
C VAL A 30 -15.64 10.91 -17.89
N LEU A 31 -16.94 11.03 -17.62
CA LEU A 31 -17.50 12.10 -16.80
C LEU A 31 -17.01 12.02 -15.35
N THR A 32 -16.96 10.82 -14.77
CA THR A 32 -16.44 10.63 -13.41
C THR A 32 -14.95 10.96 -13.32
N ILE A 33 -14.11 10.44 -14.22
CA ILE A 33 -12.68 10.77 -14.22
C ILE A 33 -12.46 12.25 -14.54
N GLY A 34 -13.25 12.82 -15.45
CA GLY A 34 -13.26 14.25 -15.75
C GLY A 34 -13.57 15.07 -14.50
N MET A 35 -14.62 14.71 -13.75
CA MET A 35 -14.94 15.34 -12.47
C MET A 35 -13.75 15.28 -11.51
N PHE A 36 -13.13 14.11 -11.29
CA PHE A 36 -11.97 13.98 -10.40
C PHE A 36 -10.71 14.72 -10.88
N ALA A 37 -10.58 14.96 -12.18
CA ALA A 37 -9.47 15.69 -12.78
C ALA A 37 -9.63 17.21 -12.65
N PHE A 38 -10.86 17.72 -12.76
CA PHE A 38 -11.16 19.15 -12.65
C PHE A 38 -11.56 19.58 -11.24
N TYR A 39 -12.00 18.65 -10.38
CA TYR A 39 -12.23 18.92 -8.97
C TYR A 39 -10.89 19.08 -8.27
N GLN A 40 -10.55 20.33 -7.97
CA GLN A 40 -9.34 20.67 -7.24
C GLN A 40 -9.62 20.53 -5.75
N VAL A 41 -8.73 19.82 -5.09
CA VAL A 41 -8.68 19.70 -3.64
C VAL A 41 -7.33 20.26 -3.22
N GLN A 42 -7.26 20.84 -2.05
CA GLN A 42 -5.97 21.18 -1.50
C GLN A 42 -5.19 19.88 -1.20
N GLY A 43 -4.02 19.77 -1.83
CA GLY A 43 -3.09 18.65 -1.68
C GLY A 43 -1.80 19.10 -0.98
N PRO A 44 -0.86 18.17 -0.70
CA PRO A 44 0.33 18.42 0.11
C PRO A 44 1.24 19.55 -0.35
N THR A 45 1.19 19.91 -1.63
CA THR A 45 2.04 20.92 -2.29
C THR A 45 1.24 22.07 -2.91
N GLY A 46 -0.05 22.23 -2.57
CA GLY A 46 -0.95 23.27 -3.10
C GLY A 46 -2.23 22.68 -3.70
N PRO A 47 -3.02 23.47 -4.45
CA PRO A 47 -4.21 22.98 -5.14
C PRO A 47 -3.84 21.88 -6.15
N GLU A 48 -4.33 20.67 -5.94
CA GLU A 48 -4.09 19.53 -6.81
C GLU A 48 -5.43 18.90 -7.23
N ALA A 49 -5.44 18.23 -8.38
CA ALA A 49 -6.61 17.44 -8.77
C ALA A 49 -6.89 16.36 -7.71
N ALA A 50 -8.16 16.15 -7.35
CA ALA A 50 -8.58 15.14 -6.39
C ALA A 50 -8.03 13.75 -6.70
N GLY A 51 -7.99 13.41 -7.99
CA GLY A 51 -7.41 12.17 -8.47
C GLY A 51 -5.92 12.02 -8.10
N LYS A 52 -5.14 13.10 -8.11
CA LYS A 52 -3.70 13.07 -7.79
C LYS A 52 -3.47 12.85 -6.29
N VAL A 53 -4.28 13.47 -5.44
CA VAL A 53 -4.22 13.28 -3.99
C VAL A 53 -4.61 11.85 -3.60
N LEU A 54 -5.70 11.33 -4.17
CA LEU A 54 -6.13 9.95 -3.95
C LEU A 54 -5.10 8.94 -4.46
N TRP A 55 -4.51 9.19 -5.63
CA TRP A 55 -3.42 8.38 -6.17
C TRP A 55 -2.21 8.36 -5.25
N THR A 56 -1.87 9.49 -4.65
CA THR A 56 -0.75 9.59 -3.70
C THR A 56 -1.02 8.75 -2.44
N LEU A 57 -2.24 8.81 -1.89
CA LEU A 57 -2.64 7.96 -0.76
C LEU A 57 -2.57 6.46 -1.11
N PHE A 58 -3.05 6.08 -2.29
CA PHE A 58 -2.91 4.72 -2.79
C PHE A 58 -1.43 4.30 -2.89
N GLY A 59 -0.58 5.17 -3.43
CA GLY A 59 0.86 4.97 -3.49
C GLY A 59 1.48 4.73 -2.12
N THR A 60 1.17 5.55 -1.12
CA THR A 60 1.69 5.39 0.25
C THR A 60 1.23 4.08 0.90
N THR A 61 -0.02 3.67 0.68
CA THR A 61 -0.55 2.39 1.18
C THR A 61 0.20 1.21 0.55
N ASN A 62 0.48 1.27 -0.75
CA ASN A 62 1.28 0.24 -1.44
C ASN A 62 2.72 0.18 -0.92
N GLN A 63 3.31 1.32 -0.60
CA GLN A 63 4.66 1.35 -0.02
C GLN A 63 4.69 0.70 1.37
N LEU A 64 3.65 0.89 2.19
CA LEU A 64 3.50 0.18 3.47
C LEU A 64 3.36 -1.35 3.27
N MET A 65 2.57 -1.79 2.28
CA MET A 65 2.46 -3.21 1.94
C MET A 65 3.79 -3.79 1.44
N ALA A 66 4.55 -3.03 0.64
CA ALA A 66 5.88 -3.42 0.21
C ALA A 66 6.84 -3.55 1.41
N GLY A 67 6.75 -2.63 2.38
CA GLY A 67 7.49 -2.71 3.64
C GLY A 67 7.15 -3.98 4.44
N LEU A 68 5.87 -4.34 4.53
CA LEU A 68 5.42 -5.59 5.17
C LEU A 68 5.96 -6.83 4.46
N ALA A 69 5.89 -6.87 3.13
CA ALA A 69 6.40 -7.98 2.34
C ALA A 69 7.92 -8.15 2.54
N LEU A 70 8.68 -7.05 2.48
CA LEU A 70 10.12 -7.08 2.71
C LEU A 70 10.47 -7.48 4.16
N LEU A 71 9.67 -7.09 5.14
CA LEU A 71 9.81 -7.57 6.51
C LEU A 71 9.64 -9.09 6.59
N ALA A 72 8.58 -9.63 5.99
CA ALA A 72 8.34 -11.07 5.98
C ALA A 72 9.52 -11.84 5.35
N VAL A 73 10.03 -11.39 4.20
CA VAL A 73 11.19 -12.00 3.55
C VAL A 73 12.46 -11.84 4.38
N THR A 74 12.65 -10.68 5.02
CA THR A 74 13.81 -10.42 5.90
C THR A 74 13.81 -11.37 7.08
N LEU A 75 12.67 -11.57 7.73
CA LEU A 75 12.54 -12.52 8.84
C LEU A 75 12.71 -13.97 8.38
N TYR A 76 12.20 -14.31 7.19
CA TYR A 76 12.42 -15.63 6.59
C TYR A 76 13.91 -15.91 6.34
N LEU A 77 14.64 -14.97 5.72
CA LEU A 77 16.07 -15.11 5.49
C LEU A 77 16.87 -15.15 6.79
N LEU A 78 16.47 -14.34 7.79
CA LEU A 78 17.09 -14.32 9.11
C LEU A 78 16.97 -15.69 9.79
N ARG A 79 15.78 -16.32 9.73
CA ARG A 79 15.55 -17.68 10.23
C ARG A 79 16.30 -18.75 9.44
N ARG A 80 16.68 -18.50 8.18
CA ARG A 80 17.51 -19.42 7.40
C ARG A 80 19.01 -19.17 7.56
N GLY A 81 19.41 -18.27 8.48
CA GLY A 81 20.81 -17.89 8.67
C GLY A 81 21.44 -17.19 7.45
N LYS A 82 20.63 -16.72 6.50
CA LYS A 82 21.11 -16.07 5.26
C LYS A 82 21.28 -14.57 5.47
N SER A 83 22.11 -13.94 4.63
CA SER A 83 22.32 -12.50 4.67
C SER A 83 21.01 -11.74 4.44
N ILE A 84 20.59 -10.97 5.44
CA ILE A 84 19.40 -10.13 5.39
C ILE A 84 19.64 -8.77 4.73
N VAL A 85 20.88 -8.45 4.36
CA VAL A 85 21.24 -7.10 3.86
C VAL A 85 20.44 -6.74 2.60
N TYR A 86 20.25 -7.71 1.71
CA TYR A 86 19.57 -7.53 0.42
C TYR A 86 18.06 -7.28 0.54
N THR A 87 17.44 -7.59 1.68
CA THR A 87 15.99 -7.37 1.90
C THR A 87 15.75 -6.32 2.99
N GLY A 88 16.55 -6.33 4.06
CA GLY A 88 16.47 -5.42 5.18
C GLY A 88 16.87 -3.98 4.83
N VAL A 89 17.86 -3.77 3.96
CA VAL A 89 18.23 -2.40 3.52
C VAL A 89 17.12 -1.78 2.66
N PRO A 90 16.61 -2.45 1.60
CA PRO A 90 15.44 -1.94 0.87
C PRO A 90 14.21 -1.74 1.77
N MET A 91 13.97 -2.63 2.72
CA MET A 91 12.88 -2.49 3.69
C MET A 91 13.00 -1.19 4.48
N ALA A 92 14.17 -0.93 5.08
CA ALA A 92 14.41 0.27 5.87
C ALA A 92 14.26 1.54 5.03
N PHE A 93 14.81 1.55 3.82
CA PHE A 93 14.66 2.67 2.89
C PHE A 93 13.19 2.93 2.55
N MET A 94 12.43 1.88 2.23
CA MET A 94 11.00 2.00 1.90
C MET A 94 10.21 2.54 3.08
N LEU A 95 10.40 2.00 4.29
CA LEU A 95 9.67 2.45 5.47
C LEU A 95 10.00 3.91 5.85
N ILE A 96 11.28 4.28 5.83
CA ILE A 96 11.71 5.65 6.15
C ILE A 96 11.16 6.64 5.12
N SER A 97 11.33 6.37 3.82
CA SER A 97 10.84 7.27 2.76
C SER A 97 9.32 7.42 2.80
N THR A 98 8.59 6.34 3.06
CA THR A 98 7.13 6.35 3.20
C THR A 98 6.70 7.20 4.39
N LEU A 99 7.29 6.97 5.58
CA LEU A 99 6.96 7.73 6.78
C LEU A 99 7.26 9.22 6.62
N VAL A 100 8.40 9.57 6.03
CA VAL A 100 8.76 10.96 5.76
C VAL A 100 7.74 11.60 4.80
N ALA A 101 7.42 10.93 3.69
CA ALA A 101 6.44 11.44 2.72
C ALA A 101 5.05 11.62 3.34
N MET A 102 4.60 10.67 4.16
CA MET A 102 3.32 10.75 4.85
C MET A 102 3.29 11.87 5.90
N ALA A 103 4.39 12.10 6.63
CA ALA A 103 4.48 13.22 7.56
C ALA A 103 4.37 14.58 6.85
N TYR A 104 4.98 14.72 5.67
CA TYR A 104 4.79 15.91 4.82
C TYR A 104 3.34 16.04 4.34
N ALA A 105 2.74 14.94 3.87
CA ALA A 105 1.34 14.95 3.41
C ALA A 105 0.37 15.36 4.53
N LEU A 106 0.55 14.85 5.74
CA LEU A 106 -0.28 15.18 6.90
C LEU A 106 -0.21 16.66 7.28
N ARG A 107 0.97 17.27 7.21
CA ARG A 107 1.12 18.72 7.44
C ARG A 107 0.34 19.53 6.41
N GLY A 108 0.38 19.13 5.14
CA GLY A 108 -0.43 19.74 4.09
C GLY A 108 -1.93 19.63 4.40
N PHE A 109 -2.41 18.41 4.64
CA PHE A 109 -3.83 18.18 4.93
C PHE A 109 -4.35 18.93 6.17
N TRP A 110 -3.49 19.14 7.17
CA TRP A 110 -3.81 19.95 8.34
C TRP A 110 -3.95 21.43 8.01
N ALA A 111 -2.99 22.01 7.27
CA ALA A 111 -3.02 23.41 6.85
C ALA A 111 -4.26 23.71 5.98
N ASP A 112 -4.63 22.74 5.16
CA ASP A 112 -5.70 22.83 4.18
C ASP A 112 -7.09 22.44 4.73
N GLN A 113 -7.20 22.16 6.03
CA GLN A 113 -8.43 21.73 6.71
C GLN A 113 -9.15 20.54 6.05
N SER A 114 -8.40 19.67 5.36
CA SER A 114 -8.94 18.51 4.67
C SER A 114 -9.13 17.34 5.64
N TRP A 115 -10.16 17.42 6.49
CA TRP A 115 -10.40 16.50 7.61
C TRP A 115 -10.45 15.02 7.21
N LEU A 116 -11.09 14.70 6.09
CA LEU A 116 -11.17 13.32 5.59
C LEU A 116 -9.78 12.74 5.30
N LEU A 117 -8.96 13.47 4.54
CA LEU A 117 -7.62 13.05 4.13
C LEU A 117 -6.68 13.01 5.33
N LEU A 118 -6.84 13.95 6.26
CA LEU A 118 -6.09 13.99 7.50
C LEU A 118 -6.36 12.74 8.37
N ILE A 119 -7.63 12.34 8.54
CA ILE A 119 -8.00 11.16 9.33
C ILE A 119 -7.49 9.87 8.67
N VAL A 120 -7.75 9.71 7.37
CA VAL A 120 -7.33 8.51 6.62
C VAL A 120 -5.80 8.42 6.58
N GLY A 121 -5.13 9.49 6.17
CA GLY A 121 -3.67 9.57 6.14
C GLY A 121 -3.06 9.39 7.53
N GLY A 122 -3.69 9.93 8.58
CA GLY A 122 -3.22 9.85 9.96
C GLY A 122 -3.30 8.42 10.48
N THR A 123 -4.40 7.73 10.18
CA THR A 123 -4.58 6.31 10.49
C THR A 123 -3.49 5.47 9.82
N LEU A 124 -3.27 5.67 8.52
CA LEU A 124 -2.22 4.96 7.78
C LEU A 124 -0.82 5.27 8.35
N PHE A 125 -0.58 6.51 8.77
CA PHE A 125 0.72 6.92 9.33
C PHE A 125 0.99 6.24 10.68
N VAL A 126 -0.02 6.15 11.54
CA VAL A 126 0.08 5.39 12.81
C VAL A 126 0.37 3.91 12.54
N ILE A 127 -0.33 3.30 11.59
CA ILE A 127 -0.07 1.91 11.16
C ILE A 127 1.37 1.78 10.63
N GLY A 128 1.86 2.74 9.85
CA GLY A 128 3.23 2.74 9.33
C GLY A 128 4.30 2.86 10.42
N ILE A 129 4.06 3.67 11.45
CA ILE A 129 4.95 3.76 12.63
C ILE A 129 4.95 2.42 13.36
N TRP A 130 3.76 1.87 13.65
CA TRP A 130 3.63 0.57 14.30
C TRP A 130 4.40 -0.51 13.55
N LEU A 131 4.22 -0.58 12.23
CA LEU A 131 4.89 -1.57 11.39
C LEU A 131 6.41 -1.38 11.38
N SER A 132 6.90 -0.15 11.41
CA SER A 132 8.33 0.14 11.53
C SER A 132 8.90 -0.30 12.87
N LEU A 133 8.15 -0.12 13.96
CA LEU A 133 8.54 -0.61 15.28
C LEU A 133 8.56 -2.14 15.33
N GLU A 134 7.53 -2.80 14.78
CA GLU A 134 7.46 -4.26 14.70
C GLU A 134 8.61 -4.83 13.87
N ALA A 135 8.94 -4.19 12.75
CA ALA A 135 10.08 -4.57 11.92
C ALA A 135 11.40 -4.55 12.69
N PHE A 136 11.64 -3.47 13.44
CA PHE A 136 12.86 -3.33 14.24
C PHE A 136 12.90 -4.31 15.42
N ALA A 137 11.77 -4.49 16.11
CA ALA A 137 11.65 -5.44 17.21
C ALA A 137 11.87 -6.89 16.75
N ALA A 138 11.25 -7.28 15.62
CA ALA A 138 11.38 -8.62 15.06
C ALA A 138 12.83 -8.90 14.64
N VAL A 139 13.48 -8.00 13.89
CA VAL A 139 14.88 -8.19 13.48
C VAL A 139 15.81 -8.33 14.69
N ARG A 140 15.59 -7.55 15.77
CA ARG A 140 16.37 -7.69 17.01
C ARG A 140 16.13 -9.03 17.70
N ARG A 141 14.87 -9.44 17.84
CA ARG A 141 14.49 -10.70 18.49
C ARG A 141 15.11 -11.92 17.80
N TYR A 142 14.95 -12.01 16.48
CA TYR A 142 15.45 -13.17 15.72
C TYR A 142 16.97 -13.15 15.48
N ARG A 143 17.65 -12.02 15.69
CA ARG A 143 19.13 -12.01 15.75
C ARG A 143 19.67 -12.69 17.01
N SER A 144 18.89 -12.75 18.09
CA SER A 144 19.31 -13.35 19.36
C SER A 144 19.06 -14.86 19.45
N GLU A 145 18.23 -15.42 18.57
CA GLU A 145 17.91 -16.84 18.49
C GLU A 145 18.23 -17.37 17.08
N PRO A 146 19.46 -17.85 16.81
CA PRO A 146 19.79 -18.45 15.52
C PRO A 146 19.10 -19.82 15.42
N VAL A 147 17.86 -19.83 14.93
CA VAL A 147 17.12 -21.07 14.68
C VAL A 147 17.66 -21.70 13.41
N VAL A 148 18.47 -22.75 13.57
CA VAL A 148 18.87 -23.65 12.49
C VAL A 148 17.74 -24.65 12.30
N GLU A 149 16.67 -24.27 11.58
CA GLU A 149 15.63 -25.22 11.19
C GLU A 149 16.09 -25.96 9.92
N SER A 150 16.42 -27.23 10.07
CA SER A 150 16.64 -28.21 9.01
C SER A 150 15.32 -28.41 8.23
N LEU A 151 14.97 -27.45 7.37
CA LEU A 151 13.92 -27.60 6.36
C LEU A 151 14.46 -28.28 5.10
N ASP A 152 15.31 -29.27 5.28
CA ASP A 152 15.54 -30.23 4.22
C ASP A 152 14.24 -31.04 4.18
N VAL A 153 13.47 -30.86 3.12
CA VAL A 153 12.38 -31.77 2.81
C VAL A 153 13.04 -33.13 2.65
N GLN A 154 12.94 -33.97 3.68
CA GLN A 154 13.30 -35.37 3.55
C GLN A 154 12.36 -35.93 2.48
N PHE A 155 12.87 -36.03 1.25
CA PHE A 155 12.26 -36.89 0.27
C PHE A 155 12.46 -38.29 0.82
N ASP A 156 11.39 -38.89 1.35
CA ASP A 156 11.36 -40.32 1.56
C ASP A 156 11.63 -40.95 0.19
N GLU A 157 12.89 -41.32 -0.05
CA GLU A 157 13.22 -42.20 -1.16
C GLU A 157 12.55 -43.54 -0.83
N GLU A 158 11.35 -43.75 -1.39
CA GLU A 158 10.72 -45.06 -1.35
C GLU A 158 11.70 -46.07 -1.97
N PRO A 159 12.03 -47.17 -1.27
CA PRO A 159 12.89 -48.19 -1.82
C PRO A 159 12.15 -48.88 -2.98
N VAL A 160 12.69 -48.72 -4.19
CA VAL A 160 12.23 -49.37 -5.43
C VAL A 160 12.55 -50.85 -5.42
#